data_AF-A0A2D1SRP4-F1
#
_entry.id   AF-A0A2D1SRP4-F1
#
_cell.length_a   1.000
_cell.length_b   1.000
_cell.length_c   1.000
_cell.angle_alpha   90.00
_cell.angle_beta   90.00
_cell.angle_gamma   90.00
#
_symmetry.space_group_name_H-M   'P 1'
#
loop_
_entity.id
_entity.type
_entity.pdbx_description
1 polymer ?
#
loop_
_entity_poly.entity_id
_entity_poly.type
_entity_poly.pdbx_seq_one_letter_code
_entity_poly.pdbx_strand_id
1 'polypeptide(L)' 'MFFKKNSKINEKSINVAFQSTFIFWGVTLFINGLFEMAQDKPLISNSFIILFVGLAIFFLTEKVANHFNKNIK' A
#
# COMPACT_ATOMS: atom_id res chain seq x y z
N MET A 1 -1.34 -0.51 19.73
CA MET A 1 -1.11 -1.12 18.40
C MET A 1 -0.54 -2.52 18.60
N PHE A 2 -0.91 -3.47 17.74
CA PHE A 2 -0.63 -4.91 17.82
C PHE A 2 0.86 -5.33 17.79
N PHE A 3 1.79 -4.36 17.80
CA PHE A 3 3.22 -4.61 17.82
C PHE A 3 3.83 -4.08 19.11
N LYS A 4 4.58 -4.94 19.81
CA LYS A 4 5.38 -4.58 20.99
C LYS A 4 6.25 -3.36 20.65
N LYS A 5 6.18 -2.34 21.51
CA LYS A 5 7.01 -1.14 21.48
C LYS A 5 8.48 -1.55 21.55
N ASN A 6 9.16 -1.59 20.41
CA ASN A 6 10.56 -1.95 20.30
C ASN A 6 11.32 -0.66 19.94
N SER A 7 12.19 -0.19 20.83
CA SER A 7 12.87 1.12 20.74
C SER A 7 13.79 1.29 19.52
N LYS A 8 13.99 0.22 18.73
CA LYS A 8 14.75 0.23 17.47
C LYS A 8 13.89 0.44 16.22
N ILE A 9 12.56 0.40 16.35
CA ILE A 9 11.63 0.49 15.21
C ILE A 9 11.11 1.92 15.12
N ASN A 10 11.32 2.56 13.97
CA ASN A 10 10.85 3.93 13.73
C ASN A 10 9.32 3.90 13.52
N GLU A 11 8.56 3.91 14.61
CA GLU A 11 7.08 3.82 14.63
C GLU A 11 6.43 4.86 13.71
N LYS A 12 7.04 6.05 13.56
CA LYS A 12 6.60 7.07 12.61
C LYS A 12 6.65 6.59 11.18
N SER A 13 7.74 5.94 10.78
CA SER A 13 7.90 5.41 9.42
C SER A 13 6.89 4.32 9.12
N ILE A 14 6.62 3.44 10.08
CA ILE A 14 5.62 2.37 9.94
C ILE A 14 4.21 2.95 9.81
N ASN A 15 3.88 3.94 10.64
CA ASN A 15 2.56 4.54 10.61
C ASN A 15 2.30 5.27 9.27
N VAL A 16 3.30 5.97 8.75
CA VAL A 16 3.25 6.59 7.42
C VAL A 16 3.10 5.54 6.32
N ALA A 17 3.83 4.42 6.42
CA ALA A 17 3.76 3.31 5.47
C ALA A 17 2.36 2.67 5.47
N PHE A 18 1.77 2.42 6.64
CA PHE A 18 0.39 1.94 6.77
C PHE A 18 -0.62 2.92 6.18
N GLN A 19 -0.50 4.20 6.51
CA GLN A 19 -1.42 5.24 6.03
C GLN A 19 -1.32 5.40 4.51
N SER A 20 -0.12 5.36 3.94
CA SER A 20 0.09 5.39 2.49
C SER A 20 -0.52 4.17 1.80
N THR A 21 -0.35 2.97 2.37
CA THR A 21 -0.98 1.74 1.85
C THR A 21 -2.49 1.82 1.88
N PHE A 22 -3.05 2.32 2.98
CA PHE A 22 -4.49 2.47 3.14
C PHE A 22 -5.09 3.44 2.12
N ILE A 23 -4.42 4.59 1.90
CA ILE A 23 -4.83 5.56 0.87
C ILE A 23 -4.72 4.95 -0.51
N PHE A 24 -3.61 4.26 -0.83
CA PHE A 24 -3.42 3.60 -2.12
C PHE A 24 -4.55 2.61 -2.41
N TRP A 25 -4.84 1.74 -1.46
CA TRP A 25 -5.92 0.77 -1.59
C TRP A 25 -7.31 1.40 -1.69
N GLY A 26 -7.57 2.44 -0.90
CA GLY A 26 -8.81 3.20 -0.98
C GLY A 26 -9.03 3.77 -2.38
N VAL A 27 -8.00 4.39 -2.97
CA VAL A 27 -8.07 4.94 -4.33
C VAL A 27 -8.20 3.84 -5.37
N THR A 28 -7.44 2.75 -5.28
CA THR A 28 -7.51 1.64 -6.24
C THR A 28 -8.89 0.97 -6.23
N LEU A 29 -9.45 0.70 -5.05
CA LEU A 29 -10.79 0.13 -4.91
C LEU A 29 -11.87 1.10 -5.40
N PHE A 30 -11.71 2.39 -5.12
CA PHE A 30 -12.62 3.42 -5.59
C PHE A 30 -12.65 3.52 -7.12
N ILE A 31 -11.49 3.50 -7.77
CA ILE A 31 -11.40 3.48 -9.24
C ILE A 31 -11.98 2.18 -9.81
N ASN A 32 -11.69 1.03 -9.19
CA ASN A 32 -12.23 -0.25 -9.65
C ASN A 32 -13.77 -0.28 -9.58
N GLY A 33 -14.35 0.26 -8.50
CA GLY A 33 -15.80 0.39 -8.35
C GLY A 33 -16.42 1.41 -9.30
N LEU A 34 -15.74 2.54 -9.58
CA LEU A 34 -16.20 3.50 -10.59
C LEU A 34 -16.25 2.88 -11.99
N PHE A 35 -15.26 2.04 -12.35
CA PHE A 35 -15.26 1.32 -13.62
C PHE A 35 -16.37 0.28 -13.71
N GLU A 36 -16.60 -0.45 -12.62
CA GLU A 36 -17.72 -1.40 -12.53
C GLU A 36 -19.06 -0.69 -12.72
N MET A 37 -19.24 0.48 -12.10
CA MET A 37 -20.45 1.30 -12.24
C MET A 37 -20.61 1.94 -13.63
N ALA A 38 -19.51 2.26 -14.32
CA ALA A 38 -19.54 2.93 -15.62
C ALA A 38 -19.61 1.98 -16.83
N GLN A 39 -19.09 0.75 -16.71
CA GLN A 39 -18.94 -0.18 -17.83
C GLN A 39 -19.60 -1.55 -17.61
N ASP A 40 -20.30 -1.75 -16.48
CA ASP A 40 -20.87 -3.06 -16.05
C ASP A 40 -19.83 -4.21 -16.05
N LYS A 41 -18.54 -3.84 -16.05
CA LYS A 41 -17.41 -4.77 -16.05
C LYS A 41 -16.38 -4.27 -15.06
N PRO A 42 -16.03 -5.08 -14.04
CA PRO A 42 -14.94 -4.73 -13.14
C PRO A 42 -13.62 -4.73 -13.92
N LEU A 43 -12.82 -3.69 -13.73
CA LEU A 43 -11.48 -3.56 -14.32
C LEU A 43 -10.60 -4.74 -13.89
N ILE A 44 -10.70 -5.10 -12.61
CA ILE A 44 -10.11 -6.30 -12.05
C ILE A 44 -11.23 -7.05 -11.32
N SER A 45 -11.71 -8.14 -11.93
CA SER A 45 -12.82 -8.96 -11.41
C SER A 45 -12.46 -9.73 -10.13
N ASN A 46 -11.16 -9.84 -9.82
CA ASN A 46 -10.67 -10.59 -8.66
C ASN A 46 -10.09 -9.63 -7.62
N SER A 47 -10.83 -9.42 -6.53
CA SER A 47 -10.42 -8.57 -5.40
C SER A 47 -9.08 -8.97 -4.81
N PHE A 48 -8.68 -10.24 -4.88
CA PHE A 48 -7.36 -10.70 -4.43
C PHE A 48 -6.22 -10.15 -5.29
N ILE A 49 -6.44 -9.93 -6.59
CA ILE A 49 -5.41 -9.37 -7.47
C ILE A 49 -5.12 -7.92 -7.08
N ILE A 50 -6.16 -7.12 -6.81
CA ILE A 50 -6.02 -5.74 -6.31
C ILE A 50 -5.23 -5.73 -5.00
N LEU A 51 -5.57 -6.67 -4.12
CA LEU A 51 -4.93 -6.91 -2.83
C LEU A 51 -3.42 -7.17 -2.99
N PHE A 52 -3.05 -8.15 -3.81
CA PHE A 52 -1.66 -8.55 -4.03
C PHE A 52 -0.85 -7.50 -4.79
N VAL A 53 -1.47 -6.79 -5.76
CA VAL A 53 -0.81 -5.70 -6.50
C VAL A 53 -0.51 -4.53 -5.57
N GLY A 54 -1.47 -4.11 -4.74
CA GLY A 54 -1.24 -3.05 -3.76
C GLY A 54 -0.18 -3.43 -2.73
N LEU A 55 -0.15 -4.70 -2.29
CA LEU A 55 0.88 -5.20 -1.39
C LEU A 55 2.27 -5.25 -2.04
N ALA A 56 2.35 -5.69 -3.31
CA ALA A 56 3.59 -5.73 -4.06
C ALA A 56 4.18 -4.33 -4.26
N ILE A 57 3.34 -3.35 -4.63
CA ILE A 57 3.73 -1.95 -4.79
C ILE A 57 4.19 -1.37 -3.46
N PHE A 58 3.50 -1.67 -2.35
CA PHE A 58 3.90 -1.24 -1.02
C PHE A 58 5.32 -1.74 -0.65
N PHE A 59 5.55 -3.05 -0.75
CA PHE A 59 6.86 -3.63 -0.44
C PHE A 59 7.95 -3.13 -1.39
N LEU A 60 7.66 -2.94 -2.69
CA LEU A 60 8.59 -2.32 -3.63
C LEU A 60 8.94 -0.89 -3.22
N THR A 61 7.93 -0.09 -2.88
CA THR A 61 8.11 1.31 -2.50
C THR A 61 8.89 1.42 -1.20
N GLU A 62 8.59 0.60 -0.18
CA GLU A 62 9.36 0.53 1.06
C GLU A 62 10.81 0.13 0.79
N LYS A 63 11.04 -0.90 -0.04
CA LYS A 63 12.37 -1.39 -0.37
C LYS A 63 13.18 -0.33 -1.13
N VAL A 64 12.56 0.36 -2.09
CA VAL A 64 13.18 1.45 -2.85
C VAL A 64 13.46 2.64 -1.94
N ALA A 65 12.48 3.12 -1.17
CA ALA A 65 12.65 4.23 -0.24
C ALA A 65 13.73 3.95 0.82
N ASN A 66 13.77 2.74 1.36
CA ASN A 66 14.78 2.34 2.33
C ASN A 66 16.16 2.17 1.67
N HIS A 67 16.21 1.73 0.41
CA HIS A 67 17.47 1.67 -0.34
C HIS A 67 18.03 3.07 -0.64
N PHE A 68 17.17 4.02 -1.06
CA PHE A 68 17.56 5.42 -1.27
C PHE A 68 18.00 6.09 0.03
N ASN A 69 17.30 5.85 1.14
CA ASN A 69 17.67 6.41 2.44
C ASN A 69 19.01 5.84 2.98
N LYS A 70 19.37 4.62 2.57
CA LYS A 70 20.66 3.99 2.94
C LYS A 70 21.85 4.54 2.13
N ASN A 71 21.62 5.10 0.94
CA ASN A 71 22.67 5.70 0.09
C ASN A 71 22.96 7.18 0.41
N ILE A 72 22.20 7.80 1.32
CA ILE A 72 22.37 9.20 1.76
C ILE A 72 23.13 9.28 3.10
N LYS A 73 23.57 8.15 3.66
CA LYS A 73 24.34 8.07 4.91
C LYS A 73 25.75 7.58 4.66
#